data_AF-A0A059CRC2-F1
#
_entry.id   AF-A0A059CRC2-F1
#
_cell.length_a   1.000
_cell.length_b   1.000
_cell.length_c   1.000
_cell.angle_alpha   90.00
_cell.angle_beta   90.00
_cell.angle_gamma   90.00
#
_symmetry.space_group_name_H-M   'P 1'
#
loop_
_entity.id
_entity.type
_entity.pdbx_description
1 polymer ?
#
loop_
_entity_poly.entity_id
_entity_poly.type
_entity_poly.pdbx_seq_one_letter_code
_entity_poly.pdbx_strand_id
1 'polypeptide(L)'
;MESSLVRSFASPSVLSTGRKNWRGDDFTKFCFPAQVSQSRERDILRAYNTRSHVTNIKEKLALTRRRNNEWIVNAASGQPLESGPGAYNSGRIWDSVKTAADAFYRFSRPHTVIGTALSIISVSLLAVQKLSDISPLFFTGVLEAVVAALFMNIYIVGLNQISDIDIDKVNKPYLPLASGEYTVGTGVMIVTSFSIMSFWLGWIVGSWPLFWALFISFLLGTAYSINLPMLRWKRSAVVAAMCILAVRAVIVQMAFFLHMQTHVFKRPPVFSRPLIFATAFMSFFSVVIALFKDIPDIDGDKIFGIRSFTVRLGQERVGILDLHNTA
;
A
#
# COMPACT_ATOMS: atom_id res chain seq x y z
N MET A 1 32.95 -32.44 -37.84
CA MET A 1 34.17 -31.62 -37.97
C MET A 1 33.78 -30.24 -38.48
N GLU A 2 34.73 -29.31 -38.47
CA GLU A 2 34.66 -27.88 -38.84
C GLU A 2 34.14 -27.68 -40.29
N SER A 3 33.76 -26.49 -40.79
CA SER A 3 33.96 -25.06 -40.43
C SER A 3 32.71 -24.23 -40.87
N SER A 4 32.41 -22.97 -40.52
CA SER A 4 33.12 -21.76 -40.03
C SER A 4 33.78 -20.86 -41.10
N LEU A 5 33.78 -19.54 -40.86
CA LEU A 5 34.17 -18.39 -41.72
C LEU A 5 33.12 -17.97 -42.78
N VAL A 6 32.64 -16.72 -42.95
CA VAL A 6 33.02 -15.32 -42.56
C VAL A 6 34.00 -14.58 -43.49
N ARG A 7 33.47 -13.62 -44.28
CA ARG A 7 34.04 -12.38 -44.91
C ARG A 7 33.18 -12.00 -46.15
N SER A 8 33.17 -10.78 -46.70
CA SER A 8 33.42 -9.41 -46.19
C SER A 8 32.88 -8.38 -47.21
N PHE A 9 32.73 -7.11 -46.80
CA PHE A 9 32.30 -5.94 -47.58
C PHE A 9 32.89 -5.78 -48.99
N ALA A 10 32.06 -5.24 -49.91
CA ALA A 10 32.48 -4.32 -50.96
C ALA A 10 31.32 -3.42 -51.42
N SER A 11 31.55 -2.09 -51.45
CA SER A 11 30.67 -1.10 -52.11
C SER A 11 31.53 0.01 -52.73
N PRO A 12 31.34 0.34 -54.01
CA PRO A 12 31.90 1.56 -54.60
C PRO A 12 30.83 2.48 -55.25
N SER A 13 30.84 3.76 -54.82
CA SER A 13 30.77 5.02 -55.62
C SER A 13 29.67 5.24 -56.69
N VAL A 14 29.20 6.47 -56.94
CA VAL A 14 29.86 7.63 -57.62
C VAL A 14 29.05 8.90 -57.25
N LEU A 15 29.65 9.99 -56.73
CA LEU A 15 30.04 11.26 -57.43
C LEU A 15 28.88 11.96 -58.21
N SER A 16 28.76 13.30 -58.39
CA SER A 16 29.48 14.55 -58.01
C SER A 16 28.74 15.75 -58.67
N THR A 17 28.77 17.06 -58.37
CA THR A 17 29.28 18.02 -57.34
C THR A 17 28.64 19.41 -57.69
N GLY A 18 28.69 20.53 -56.94
CA GLY A 18 29.29 20.88 -55.63
C GLY A 18 29.90 22.30 -55.62
N ARG A 19 29.88 23.02 -54.46
CA ARG A 19 30.57 24.32 -54.17
C ARG A 19 29.99 25.59 -54.90
N LYS A 20 30.20 26.84 -54.45
CA LYS A 20 31.02 27.44 -53.35
C LYS A 20 30.46 28.80 -52.83
N ASN A 21 30.95 29.24 -51.67
CA ASN A 21 30.66 30.47 -50.91
C ASN A 21 30.70 31.82 -51.69
N TRP A 22 30.09 32.88 -51.12
CA TRP A 22 30.80 34.03 -50.50
C TRP A 22 29.88 34.86 -49.55
N ARG A 23 30.40 35.92 -48.92
CA ARG A 23 29.73 36.75 -47.88
C ARG A 23 29.01 37.97 -48.47
N GLY A 24 28.07 38.55 -47.70
CA GLY A 24 27.63 39.95 -47.83
C GLY A 24 26.36 40.23 -47.00
N ASP A 25 26.42 41.23 -46.13
CA ASP A 25 25.24 41.82 -45.47
C ASP A 25 24.55 42.79 -46.46
N ASP A 26 23.21 42.92 -46.42
CA ASP A 26 22.56 44.22 -46.21
C ASP A 26 21.04 44.11 -45.90
N PHE A 27 20.39 45.26 -45.69
CA PHE A 27 19.13 45.47 -44.98
C PHE A 27 17.88 45.69 -45.88
N THR A 28 16.70 45.62 -45.23
CA THR A 28 15.37 46.17 -45.62
C THR A 28 14.41 45.41 -46.57
N LYS A 29 13.11 45.70 -46.31
CA LYS A 29 11.91 45.57 -47.17
C LYS A 29 11.34 44.17 -47.45
N PHE A 30 10.63 43.64 -46.45
CA PHE A 30 9.36 42.94 -46.69
C PHE A 30 8.18 43.86 -46.36
N CYS A 31 7.06 43.71 -47.09
CA CYS A 31 5.85 44.51 -46.89
C CYS A 31 4.80 43.76 -46.05
N PHE A 32 4.03 44.47 -45.23
CA PHE A 32 2.92 43.91 -44.45
C PHE A 32 1.71 43.60 -45.36
N PRO A 33 0.85 42.66 -44.94
CA PRO A 33 -0.44 43.14 -44.41
C PRO A 33 -0.91 42.47 -43.09
N ALA A 34 -1.47 43.33 -42.22
CA ALA A 34 -2.57 43.08 -41.27
C ALA A 34 -2.73 41.70 -40.56
N GLN A 35 -2.23 41.61 -39.32
CA GLN A 35 -2.84 40.79 -38.26
C GLN A 35 -2.81 41.50 -36.88
N VAL A 36 -3.52 42.63 -36.75
CA VAL A 36 -3.67 43.35 -35.47
C VAL A 36 -5.16 43.57 -35.15
N SER A 37 -5.79 42.55 -34.58
CA SER A 37 -7.13 42.65 -33.96
C SER A 37 -7.37 41.50 -32.97
N GLN A 38 -6.99 40.28 -33.36
CA GLN A 38 -7.39 39.03 -32.68
C GLN A 38 -6.68 38.70 -31.35
N SER A 39 -5.83 39.57 -30.80
CA SER A 39 -5.23 39.39 -29.46
C SER A 39 -6.13 39.96 -28.37
N ARG A 40 -6.48 41.25 -28.50
CA ARG A 40 -7.13 42.05 -27.46
C ARG A 40 -8.47 41.48 -26.99
N GLU A 41 -9.28 40.93 -27.90
CA GLU A 41 -10.55 40.29 -27.56
C GLU A 41 -10.38 39.02 -26.71
N ARG A 42 -9.37 38.18 -27.00
CA ARG A 42 -9.10 36.94 -26.25
C ARG A 42 -8.62 37.23 -24.82
N ASP A 43 -7.97 38.37 -24.61
CA ASP A 43 -7.52 38.79 -23.29
C ASP A 43 -8.63 39.50 -22.51
N ILE A 44 -9.52 40.24 -23.17
CA ILE A 44 -10.77 40.72 -22.58
C ILE A 44 -11.67 39.54 -22.15
N LEU A 45 -11.85 38.53 -23.00
CA LEU A 45 -12.65 37.34 -22.66
C LEU A 45 -12.05 36.58 -21.46
N ARG A 46 -10.72 36.41 -21.42
CA ARG A 46 -10.02 35.79 -20.27
C ARG A 46 -10.12 36.63 -19.00
N ALA A 47 -10.06 37.96 -19.09
CA ALA A 47 -10.29 38.84 -17.95
C ALA A 47 -11.73 38.72 -17.43
N TYR A 48 -12.73 38.67 -18.32
CA TYR A 48 -14.14 38.53 -17.95
C TYR A 48 -14.43 37.16 -17.29
N ASN A 49 -13.90 36.07 -17.86
CA ASN A 49 -14.13 34.72 -17.34
C ASN A 49 -13.41 34.50 -16.00
N THR A 50 -12.18 35.02 -15.85
CA THR A 50 -11.46 35.05 -14.56
C THR A 50 -12.22 35.87 -13.52
N ARG A 51 -12.73 37.05 -13.88
CA ARG A 51 -13.51 37.91 -12.98
C ARG A 51 -14.79 37.21 -12.52
N SER A 52 -15.52 36.57 -13.45
CA SER A 52 -16.71 35.76 -13.16
C SER A 52 -16.44 34.64 -12.16
N HIS A 53 -15.37 33.85 -12.39
CA HIS A 53 -14.93 32.81 -11.45
C HIS A 53 -14.59 33.37 -10.07
N VAL A 54 -13.93 34.54 -10.00
CA VAL A 54 -13.59 35.18 -8.71
C VAL A 54 -14.84 35.67 -7.98
N THR A 55 -15.88 36.17 -8.66
CA THR A 55 -17.18 36.46 -8.00
C THR A 55 -17.83 35.19 -7.47
N ASN A 56 -17.92 34.12 -8.28
CA ASN A 56 -18.54 32.85 -7.86
C ASN A 56 -17.82 32.21 -6.66
N ILE A 57 -16.49 32.30 -6.62
CA ILE A 57 -15.68 31.86 -5.48
C ILE A 57 -15.96 32.73 -4.24
N LYS A 58 -16.05 34.06 -4.39
CA LYS A 58 -16.39 34.96 -3.27
C LYS A 58 -17.80 34.73 -2.74
N GLU A 59 -18.79 34.49 -3.60
CA GLU A 59 -20.15 34.13 -3.20
C GLU A 59 -20.18 32.79 -2.46
N LYS A 60 -19.50 31.76 -2.97
CA LYS A 60 -19.37 30.47 -2.26
C LYS A 60 -18.68 30.65 -0.90
N LEU A 61 -17.63 31.46 -0.80
CA LEU A 61 -16.97 31.74 0.48
C LEU A 61 -17.90 32.50 1.45
N ALA A 62 -18.68 33.46 0.94
CA ALA A 62 -19.66 34.21 1.73
C ALA A 62 -20.81 33.33 2.23
N LEU A 63 -21.32 32.43 1.39
CA LEU A 63 -22.34 31.43 1.75
C LEU A 63 -21.79 30.45 2.81
N THR A 64 -20.58 29.93 2.64
CA THR A 64 -19.92 29.08 3.66
C THR A 64 -19.73 29.83 4.97
N ARG A 65 -19.31 31.11 4.93
CA ARG A 65 -19.15 31.94 6.14
C ARG A 65 -20.48 32.24 6.81
N ARG A 66 -21.54 32.53 6.06
CA ARG A 66 -22.90 32.76 6.58
C ARG A 66 -23.44 31.48 7.25
N ARG A 67 -23.27 30.33 6.61
CA ARG A 67 -23.66 29.02 7.16
C ARG A 67 -22.89 28.67 8.43
N ASN A 68 -21.57 28.91 8.47
CA ASN A 68 -20.80 28.74 9.71
C ASN A 68 -21.31 29.65 10.83
N ASN A 69 -21.64 30.91 10.53
CA ASN A 69 -22.20 31.82 11.54
C ASN A 69 -23.57 31.37 12.05
N GLU A 70 -24.46 30.86 11.19
CA GLU A 70 -25.75 30.27 11.61
C GLU A 70 -25.55 29.06 12.54
N TRP A 71 -24.59 28.19 12.24
CA TRP A 71 -24.24 27.06 13.11
C TRP A 71 -23.61 27.50 14.44
N ILE A 72 -22.81 28.57 14.45
CA ILE A 72 -22.24 29.15 15.68
C ILE A 72 -23.34 29.81 16.54
N VAL A 73 -24.29 30.52 15.94
CA VAL A 73 -25.43 31.14 16.66
C VAL A 73 -26.35 30.08 17.24
N ASN A 74 -26.69 29.04 16.48
CA ASN A 74 -27.52 27.93 16.97
C ASN A 74 -26.81 27.08 18.04
N ALA A 75 -25.46 27.05 18.06
CA ALA A 75 -24.69 26.42 19.14
C ALA A 75 -24.64 27.27 20.43
N ALA A 76 -24.96 28.57 20.36
CA ALA A 76 -24.92 29.49 21.49
C ALA A 76 -26.29 29.68 22.18
N SER A 77 -27.40 29.34 21.53
CA SER A 77 -28.77 29.62 22.01
C SER A 77 -29.42 28.47 22.79
N GLY A 78 -28.63 27.58 23.41
CA GLY A 78 -29.08 26.25 23.83
C GLY A 78 -28.68 25.76 25.22
N GLN A 79 -28.73 26.60 26.26
CA GLN A 79 -28.61 26.13 27.65
C GLN A 79 -29.60 26.82 28.62
N PRO A 80 -30.52 26.07 29.24
CA PRO A 80 -31.01 26.36 30.59
C PRO A 80 -29.91 26.04 31.61
N LEU A 81 -29.72 26.92 32.60
CA LEU A 81 -28.78 26.70 33.70
C LEU A 81 -29.44 25.91 34.85
N GLU A 82 -29.27 24.59 34.84
CA GLU A 82 -29.48 23.75 36.04
C GLU A 82 -28.20 22.98 36.38
N SER A 83 -27.47 23.49 37.38
CA SER A 83 -26.19 22.94 37.84
C SER A 83 -26.39 21.88 38.94
N GLY A 84 -26.73 20.66 38.55
CA GLY A 84 -26.74 19.50 39.44
C GLY A 84 -25.34 18.88 39.61
N PRO A 85 -24.81 18.71 40.84
CA PRO A 85 -23.48 18.12 41.04
C PRO A 85 -23.51 16.57 41.00
N GLY A 86 -22.53 15.96 40.31
CA GLY A 86 -22.11 14.58 40.62
C GLY A 86 -22.57 13.44 39.70
N ALA A 87 -22.41 13.54 38.38
CA ALA A 87 -22.50 12.37 37.48
C ALA A 87 -21.58 12.48 36.24
N TYR A 88 -20.26 12.45 36.43
CA TYR A 88 -19.32 12.39 35.29
C TYR A 88 -19.47 11.04 34.57
N ASN A 89 -19.86 11.08 33.29
CA ASN A 89 -20.50 9.95 32.58
C ASN A 89 -19.52 8.80 32.23
N SER A 90 -19.26 7.91 33.19
CA SER A 90 -18.41 6.72 33.01
C SER A 90 -18.86 5.81 31.85
N GLY A 91 -20.17 5.55 31.73
CA GLY A 91 -20.73 4.72 30.64
C GLY A 91 -20.42 5.29 29.25
N ARG A 92 -20.59 6.60 29.06
CA ARG A 92 -20.36 7.28 27.77
C ARG A 92 -18.89 7.22 27.33
N ILE A 93 -17.96 7.23 28.28
CA ILE A 93 -16.53 6.98 28.03
C ILE A 93 -16.31 5.52 27.63
N TRP A 94 -16.86 4.56 28.39
CA TRP A 94 -16.74 3.13 28.08
C TRP A 94 -17.27 2.77 26.70
N ASP A 95 -18.41 3.31 26.28
CA ASP A 95 -18.99 3.06 24.97
C ASP A 95 -18.16 3.69 23.84
N SER A 96 -17.56 4.87 24.08
CA SER A 96 -16.60 5.48 23.15
C SER A 96 -15.34 4.62 22.98
N VAL A 97 -14.84 4.03 24.07
CA VAL A 97 -13.69 3.10 24.04
C VAL A 97 -14.03 1.79 23.32
N LYS A 98 -15.23 1.22 23.53
CA LYS A 98 -15.71 0.02 22.81
C LYS A 98 -15.74 0.26 21.29
N THR A 99 -16.33 1.37 20.84
CA THR A 99 -16.41 1.70 19.41
C THR A 99 -15.02 1.92 18.81
N ALA A 100 -14.13 2.64 19.50
CA ALA A 100 -12.75 2.81 19.06
C ALA A 100 -11.99 1.47 18.95
N ALA A 101 -12.24 0.54 19.88
CA ALA A 101 -11.64 -0.80 19.89
C ALA A 101 -12.20 -1.71 18.79
N ASP A 102 -13.50 -1.68 18.50
CA ASP A 102 -14.09 -2.42 17.36
C ASP A 102 -13.55 -1.91 16.01
N ALA A 103 -13.53 -0.59 15.83
CA ALA A 103 -12.94 0.03 14.64
C ALA A 103 -11.46 -0.39 14.48
N PHE A 104 -10.68 -0.36 15.56
CA PHE A 104 -9.28 -0.80 15.51
C PHE A 104 -9.13 -2.30 15.23
N TYR A 105 -10.01 -3.13 15.81
CA TYR A 105 -10.06 -4.57 15.56
C TYR A 105 -10.34 -4.87 14.08
N ARG A 106 -11.36 -4.24 13.49
CA ARG A 106 -11.69 -4.32 12.06
C ARG A 106 -10.54 -3.81 11.19
N PHE A 107 -9.94 -2.68 11.54
CA PHE A 107 -8.76 -2.11 10.85
C PHE A 107 -7.56 -3.07 10.85
N SER A 108 -7.31 -3.78 11.96
CA SER A 108 -6.18 -4.71 12.11
C SER A 108 -6.27 -5.97 11.23
N ARG A 109 -7.46 -6.26 10.66
CA ARG A 109 -7.82 -7.52 9.97
C ARG A 109 -7.42 -8.76 10.79
N PRO A 110 -8.24 -9.20 11.76
CA PRO A 110 -7.81 -10.11 12.83
C PRO A 110 -7.32 -11.49 12.34
N HIS A 111 -7.80 -11.98 11.20
CA HIS A 111 -7.27 -13.21 10.58
C HIS A 111 -5.77 -13.11 10.25
N THR A 112 -5.27 -11.92 9.89
CA THR A 112 -3.84 -11.69 9.63
C THR A 112 -3.03 -11.70 10.93
N VAL A 113 -3.55 -11.07 11.98
CA VAL A 113 -2.96 -10.96 13.33
C VAL A 113 -2.83 -12.34 13.97
N ILE A 114 -3.95 -13.08 14.04
CA ILE A 114 -3.99 -14.44 14.61
C ILE A 114 -3.05 -15.38 13.85
N GLY A 115 -3.11 -15.37 12.51
CA GLY A 115 -2.23 -16.19 11.68
C GLY A 115 -0.74 -15.86 11.86
N THR A 116 -0.39 -14.57 11.99
CA THR A 116 1.00 -14.15 12.25
C THR A 116 1.48 -14.58 13.65
N ALA A 117 0.68 -14.38 14.69
CA ALA A 117 1.02 -14.79 16.06
C ALA A 117 1.21 -16.30 16.18
N LEU A 118 0.28 -17.10 15.62
CA LEU A 118 0.39 -18.57 15.61
C LEU A 118 1.61 -19.06 14.83
N SER A 119 1.94 -18.43 13.69
CA SER A 119 3.13 -18.78 12.90
C SER A 119 4.41 -18.56 13.71
N ILE A 120 4.53 -17.41 14.39
CA ILE A 120 5.72 -17.08 15.19
C ILE A 120 5.85 -18.02 16.40
N ILE A 121 4.75 -18.28 17.13
CA ILE A 121 4.76 -19.21 18.27
C ILE A 121 5.15 -20.63 17.81
N SER A 122 4.60 -21.10 16.70
CA SER A 122 4.94 -22.40 16.11
C SER A 122 6.42 -22.48 15.71
N VAL A 123 6.94 -21.48 15.00
CA VAL A 123 8.35 -21.40 14.59
C VAL A 123 9.30 -21.35 15.79
N SER A 124 8.95 -20.61 16.83
CA SER A 124 9.75 -20.53 18.05
C SER A 124 9.79 -21.86 18.82
N LEU A 125 8.69 -22.62 18.82
CA LEU A 125 8.67 -23.98 19.35
C LEU A 125 9.59 -24.94 18.55
N LEU A 126 9.78 -24.74 17.24
CA LEU A 126 10.74 -25.53 16.46
C LEU A 126 12.22 -25.26 16.84
N ALA A 127 12.50 -24.17 17.56
CA ALA A 127 13.85 -23.86 18.04
C ALA A 127 14.21 -24.52 19.39
N VAL A 128 13.20 -25.04 20.12
CA VAL A 128 13.35 -25.79 21.37
C VAL A 128 14.00 -27.15 21.07
N GLN A 129 15.07 -27.48 21.80
CA GLN A 129 15.79 -28.77 21.68
C GLN A 129 15.69 -29.62 22.94
N LYS A 130 15.44 -28.98 24.10
CA LYS A 130 15.29 -29.62 25.41
C LYS A 130 14.16 -28.96 26.17
N LEU A 131 13.47 -29.70 27.06
CA LEU A 131 12.43 -29.12 27.91
C LEU A 131 12.94 -27.96 28.80
N SER A 132 14.24 -28.01 29.18
CA SER A 132 14.93 -26.92 29.88
C SER A 132 15.01 -25.59 29.11
N ASP A 133 14.82 -25.62 27.78
CA ASP A 133 14.82 -24.41 26.97
C ASP A 133 13.54 -23.59 27.20
N ILE A 134 12.43 -24.26 27.58
CA ILE A 134 11.15 -23.64 27.91
C ILE A 134 11.28 -22.97 29.29
N SER A 135 11.68 -21.71 29.24
CA SER A 135 12.13 -20.90 30.37
C SER A 135 11.53 -19.49 30.27
N PRO A 136 11.61 -18.64 31.31
CA PRO A 136 11.18 -17.24 31.21
C PRO A 136 11.80 -16.50 30.03
N LEU A 137 13.08 -16.78 29.70
CA LEU A 137 13.78 -16.22 28.54
C LEU A 137 13.14 -16.61 27.20
N PHE A 138 12.65 -17.85 27.08
CA PHE A 138 11.89 -18.29 25.89
C PHE A 138 10.60 -17.48 25.74
N PHE A 139 9.82 -17.32 26.82
CA PHE A 139 8.58 -16.54 26.76
C PHE A 139 8.84 -15.05 26.46
N THR A 140 9.89 -14.45 27.03
CA THR A 140 10.31 -13.08 26.71
C THR A 140 10.64 -12.92 25.23
N GLY A 141 11.51 -13.77 24.66
CA GLY A 141 11.88 -13.68 23.24
C GLY A 141 10.72 -13.95 22.28
N VAL A 142 9.82 -14.89 22.62
CA VAL A 142 8.57 -15.10 21.86
C VAL A 142 7.69 -13.85 21.93
N LEU A 143 7.57 -13.20 23.08
CA LEU A 143 6.78 -11.98 23.23
C LEU A 143 7.38 -10.80 22.46
N GLU A 144 8.70 -10.58 22.55
CA GLU A 144 9.45 -9.59 21.77
C GLU A 144 9.19 -9.77 20.26
N ALA A 145 9.37 -10.99 19.76
CA ALA A 145 9.14 -11.36 18.37
C ALA A 145 7.68 -11.13 17.93
N VAL A 146 6.71 -11.62 18.71
CA VAL A 146 5.27 -11.49 18.39
C VAL A 146 4.85 -10.01 18.39
N VAL A 147 5.18 -9.23 19.41
CA VAL A 147 4.72 -7.84 19.52
C VAL A 147 5.31 -6.98 18.40
N ALA A 148 6.62 -7.07 18.14
CA ALA A 148 7.26 -6.31 17.07
C ALA A 148 6.71 -6.68 15.68
N ALA A 149 6.42 -7.96 15.44
CA ALA A 149 5.85 -8.46 14.19
C ALA A 149 4.37 -8.10 14.02
N LEU A 150 3.57 -8.11 15.09
CA LEU A 150 2.17 -7.68 15.03
C LEU A 150 2.06 -6.18 14.73
N PHE A 151 2.96 -5.34 15.27
CA PHE A 151 3.04 -3.94 14.89
C PHE A 151 3.36 -3.75 13.39
N MET A 152 4.30 -4.54 12.85
CA MET A 152 4.58 -4.54 11.40
C MET A 152 3.40 -5.06 10.56
N ASN A 153 2.68 -6.08 11.03
CA ASN A 153 1.48 -6.59 10.35
C ASN A 153 0.37 -5.51 10.29
N ILE A 154 0.15 -4.77 11.39
CA ILE A 154 -0.81 -3.64 11.45
C ILE A 154 -0.36 -2.51 10.50
N TYR A 155 0.93 -2.20 10.43
CA TYR A 155 1.47 -1.26 9.44
C TYR A 155 1.15 -1.69 8.00
N ILE A 156 1.47 -2.93 7.60
CA ILE A 156 1.25 -3.43 6.23
C ILE A 156 -0.25 -3.44 5.88
N VAL A 157 -1.08 -3.97 6.79
CA VAL A 157 -2.54 -4.07 6.61
C VAL A 157 -3.20 -2.69 6.54
N GLY A 158 -2.75 -1.74 7.35
CA GLY A 158 -3.24 -0.36 7.34
C GLY A 158 -2.78 0.40 6.09
N LEU A 159 -1.52 0.28 5.68
CA LEU A 159 -0.99 0.93 4.48
C LEU A 159 -1.71 0.45 3.22
N ASN A 160 -2.02 -0.85 3.13
CA ASN A 160 -2.85 -1.38 2.06
C ASN A 160 -4.23 -0.71 2.04
N GLN A 161 -4.92 -0.64 3.18
CA GLN A 161 -6.25 0.01 3.25
C GLN A 161 -6.21 1.50 2.87
N ILE A 162 -5.16 2.24 3.24
CA ILE A 162 -4.97 3.65 2.84
C ILE A 162 -4.76 3.79 1.32
N SER A 163 -4.08 2.82 0.72
CA SER A 163 -3.80 2.79 -0.72
C SER A 163 -5.00 2.31 -1.56
N ASP A 164 -5.90 1.55 -0.93
CA ASP A 164 -6.99 0.80 -1.58
C ASP A 164 -8.39 1.31 -1.24
N ILE A 165 -8.53 2.49 -0.61
CA ILE A 165 -9.81 3.01 -0.07
C ILE A 165 -10.98 2.85 -1.05
N ASP A 166 -10.80 3.19 -2.32
CA ASP A 166 -11.88 3.13 -3.32
C ASP A 166 -12.15 1.71 -3.87
N ILE A 167 -11.23 0.76 -3.68
CA ILE A 167 -11.42 -0.67 -4.00
C ILE A 167 -12.09 -1.37 -2.81
N ASP A 168 -11.58 -1.15 -1.59
CA ASP A 168 -12.18 -1.70 -0.37
C ASP A 168 -13.58 -1.11 -0.09
N LYS A 169 -13.95 0.07 -0.62
CA LYS A 169 -15.35 0.54 -0.65
C LYS A 169 -16.30 -0.38 -1.41
N VAL A 170 -15.83 -1.05 -2.46
CA VAL A 170 -16.62 -2.01 -3.24
C VAL A 170 -16.58 -3.37 -2.57
N ASN A 171 -15.38 -3.89 -2.33
CA ASN A 171 -15.19 -5.29 -1.93
C ASN A 171 -15.36 -5.52 -0.41
N LYS A 172 -15.11 -4.50 0.42
CA LYS A 172 -15.01 -4.61 1.89
C LYS A 172 -15.54 -3.35 2.63
N PRO A 173 -16.76 -2.85 2.34
CA PRO A 173 -17.27 -1.56 2.83
C PRO A 173 -17.36 -1.43 4.36
N TYR A 174 -17.28 -2.55 5.08
CA TYR A 174 -17.25 -2.62 6.55
C TYR A 174 -15.90 -2.25 7.18
N LEU A 175 -14.84 -1.99 6.40
CA LEU A 175 -13.54 -1.55 6.91
C LEU A 175 -13.56 -0.04 7.27
N PRO A 176 -12.96 0.40 8.39
CA PRO A 176 -13.13 1.78 8.88
C PRO A 176 -12.71 2.91 7.92
N LEU A 177 -11.69 2.67 7.07
CA LEU A 177 -11.29 3.64 6.04
C LEU A 177 -12.22 3.64 4.82
N ALA A 178 -12.91 2.52 4.55
CA ALA A 178 -13.87 2.39 3.45
C ALA A 178 -15.24 2.96 3.84
N SER A 179 -15.70 2.71 5.08
CA SER A 179 -16.93 3.25 5.65
C SER A 179 -16.87 4.75 5.95
N GLY A 180 -15.67 5.33 6.04
CA GLY A 180 -15.44 6.73 6.46
C GLY A 180 -15.44 6.94 7.98
N GLU A 181 -15.52 5.87 8.76
CA GLU A 181 -15.42 5.86 10.23
C GLU A 181 -14.03 6.32 10.72
N TYR A 182 -12.98 6.01 9.96
CA TYR A 182 -11.64 6.59 10.10
C TYR A 182 -11.37 7.58 8.97
N THR A 183 -10.80 8.74 9.32
CA THR A 183 -10.25 9.65 8.31
C THR A 183 -8.94 9.10 7.74
N VAL A 184 -8.57 9.51 6.52
CA VAL A 184 -7.27 9.16 5.92
C VAL A 184 -6.10 9.60 6.83
N GLY A 185 -6.21 10.77 7.48
CA GLY A 185 -5.22 11.24 8.45
C GLY A 185 -5.12 10.33 9.68
N THR A 186 -6.25 9.86 10.21
CA THR A 186 -6.29 8.85 11.29
C THR A 186 -5.58 7.57 10.88
N GLY A 187 -5.89 7.04 9.69
CA GLY A 187 -5.23 5.86 9.14
C GLY A 187 -3.72 6.03 9.01
N VAL A 188 -3.27 7.15 8.43
CA VAL A 188 -1.84 7.47 8.28
C VAL A 188 -1.15 7.55 9.64
N MET A 189 -1.72 8.25 10.63
CA MET A 189 -1.14 8.35 11.98
C MET A 189 -1.01 6.98 12.68
N ILE A 190 -2.00 6.10 12.53
CA ILE A 190 -1.93 4.73 13.06
C ILE A 190 -0.78 3.99 12.37
N VAL A 191 -0.75 3.97 11.04
CA VAL A 191 0.26 3.25 10.24
C VAL A 191 1.68 3.73 10.55
N THR A 192 1.93 5.04 10.60
CA THR A 192 3.26 5.57 10.94
C THR A 192 3.66 5.23 12.37
N SER A 193 2.74 5.35 13.34
CA SER A 193 3.01 5.01 14.75
C SER A 193 3.39 3.54 14.92
N PHE A 194 2.61 2.62 14.35
CA PHE A 194 2.91 1.18 14.42
C PHE A 194 4.20 0.81 13.68
N SER A 195 4.54 1.49 12.58
CA SER A 195 5.84 1.32 11.92
C SER A 195 7.01 1.74 12.83
N ILE A 196 6.90 2.90 13.49
CA ILE A 196 7.94 3.42 14.39
C ILE A 196 8.10 2.49 15.60
N MET A 197 6.99 2.09 16.24
CA MET A 197 6.98 1.17 17.38
C MET A 197 7.58 -0.20 17.03
N SER A 198 7.31 -0.72 15.83
CA SER A 198 7.87 -1.99 15.36
C SER A 198 9.40 -1.92 15.20
N PHE A 199 9.92 -0.90 14.51
CA PHE A 199 11.37 -0.72 14.36
C PHE A 199 12.08 -0.38 15.69
N TRP A 200 11.44 0.41 16.55
CA TRP A 200 11.95 0.75 17.88
C TRP A 200 12.12 -0.49 18.75
N LEU A 201 11.12 -1.40 18.79
CA LEU A 201 11.28 -2.70 19.44
C LEU A 201 12.35 -3.56 18.77
N GLY A 202 12.33 -3.68 17.44
CA GLY A 202 13.32 -4.47 16.69
C GLY A 202 14.76 -4.02 16.92
N TRP A 203 14.97 -2.72 17.18
CA TRP A 203 16.26 -2.13 17.53
C TRP A 203 16.65 -2.39 19.00
N ILE A 204 15.75 -2.14 19.95
CA ILE A 204 16.00 -2.35 21.39
C ILE A 204 16.26 -3.83 21.73
N VAL A 205 15.56 -4.74 21.05
CA VAL A 205 15.77 -6.19 21.18
C VAL A 205 17.13 -6.64 20.62
N GLY A 206 17.84 -5.81 19.84
CA GLY A 206 19.21 -6.08 19.37
C GLY A 206 19.36 -7.32 18.46
N SER A 207 18.25 -7.90 18.01
CA SER A 207 18.23 -9.17 17.28
C SER A 207 18.24 -8.91 15.77
N TRP A 208 19.41 -9.06 15.14
CA TRP A 208 19.56 -8.89 13.70
C TRP A 208 18.56 -9.68 12.83
N PRO A 209 18.26 -10.98 13.10
CA PRO A 209 17.23 -11.70 12.33
C PRO A 209 15.85 -11.04 12.41
N LEU A 210 15.43 -10.61 13.62
CA LEU A 210 14.18 -9.90 13.82
C LEU A 210 14.18 -8.56 13.07
N PHE A 211 15.21 -7.75 13.25
CA PHE A 211 15.31 -6.44 12.59
C PHE A 211 15.25 -6.56 11.06
N TRP A 212 15.98 -7.50 10.46
CA TRP A 212 15.93 -7.74 9.01
C TRP A 212 14.56 -8.25 8.54
N ALA A 213 13.87 -9.09 9.31
CA ALA A 213 12.50 -9.51 8.99
C ALA A 213 11.53 -8.33 8.96
N LEU A 214 11.60 -7.44 9.96
CA LEU A 214 10.77 -6.23 10.03
C LEU A 214 11.10 -5.27 8.88
N PHE A 215 12.39 -5.05 8.59
CA PHE A 215 12.85 -4.18 7.51
C PHE A 215 12.43 -4.67 6.12
N ILE A 216 12.62 -5.96 5.81
CA ILE A 216 12.21 -6.52 4.51
C ILE A 216 10.68 -6.57 4.40
N SER A 217 9.96 -6.87 5.48
CA SER A 217 8.49 -6.84 5.50
C SER A 217 7.94 -5.42 5.29
N PHE A 218 8.58 -4.40 5.88
CA PHE A 218 8.28 -2.99 5.64
C PHE A 218 8.48 -2.61 4.17
N LEU A 219 9.63 -2.95 3.58
CA LEU A 219 9.92 -2.65 2.17
C LEU A 219 8.95 -3.35 1.22
N LEU A 220 8.67 -4.65 1.43
CA LEU A 220 7.73 -5.41 0.59
C LEU A 220 6.28 -4.93 0.77
N GLY A 221 5.86 -4.59 1.98
CA GLY A 221 4.56 -3.96 2.24
C GLY A 221 4.43 -2.59 1.56
N THR A 222 5.46 -1.75 1.66
CA THR A 222 5.52 -0.44 0.98
C THR A 222 5.42 -0.59 -0.54
N ALA A 223 6.25 -1.45 -1.13
CA ALA A 223 6.30 -1.65 -2.58
C ALA A 223 5.07 -2.41 -3.14
N TYR A 224 4.33 -3.11 -2.29
CA TYR A 224 3.05 -3.72 -2.65
C TYR A 224 1.89 -2.72 -2.62
N SER A 225 1.82 -1.87 -1.59
CA SER A 225 0.71 -0.93 -1.40
C SER A 225 0.85 0.37 -2.21
N ILE A 226 2.02 1.00 -2.21
CA ILE A 226 2.20 2.32 -2.83
C ILE A 226 2.41 2.16 -4.35
N ASN A 227 1.46 2.68 -5.14
CA ASN A 227 1.52 2.72 -6.60
C ASN A 227 2.55 3.76 -7.13
N LEU A 228 3.83 3.60 -6.79
CA LEU A 228 4.93 4.34 -7.42
C LEU A 228 5.01 3.98 -8.91
N PRO A 229 5.35 4.94 -9.81
CA PRO A 229 5.27 4.74 -11.25
C PRO A 229 6.14 3.58 -11.78
N MET A 230 7.23 3.25 -11.07
CA MET A 230 8.13 2.13 -11.39
C MET A 230 7.81 0.81 -10.64
N LEU A 231 6.97 0.84 -9.60
CA LEU A 231 6.66 -0.30 -8.72
C LEU A 231 5.16 -0.63 -8.76
N ARG A 232 4.63 -0.89 -9.96
CA ARG A 232 3.21 -1.22 -10.18
C ARG A 232 2.89 -2.68 -9.81
N TRP A 233 3.53 -3.20 -8.76
CA TRP A 233 3.55 -4.61 -8.36
C TRP A 233 2.15 -5.15 -8.05
N LYS A 234 1.29 -4.34 -7.42
CA LYS A 234 -0.11 -4.68 -7.17
C LYS A 234 -0.89 -5.08 -8.43
N ARG A 235 -0.50 -4.59 -9.61
CA ARG A 235 -1.16 -4.92 -10.89
C ARG A 235 -0.78 -6.29 -11.46
N SER A 236 0.09 -7.04 -10.78
CA SER A 236 0.49 -8.39 -11.15
C SER A 236 0.22 -9.35 -9.99
N ALA A 237 -0.81 -10.19 -10.11
CA ALA A 237 -1.11 -11.24 -9.12
C ALA A 237 0.11 -12.13 -8.81
N VAL A 238 0.96 -12.40 -9.81
CA VAL A 238 2.19 -13.19 -9.63
C VAL A 238 3.17 -12.49 -8.68
N VAL A 239 3.38 -11.19 -8.82
CA VAL A 239 4.27 -10.44 -7.90
C VAL A 239 3.64 -10.33 -6.52
N ALA A 240 2.33 -10.07 -6.45
CA ALA A 240 1.58 -10.04 -5.21
C ALA A 240 1.60 -11.38 -4.46
N ALA A 241 1.57 -12.51 -5.17
CA ALA A 241 1.74 -13.85 -4.62
C ALA A 241 3.18 -14.07 -4.14
N MET A 242 4.18 -13.72 -4.96
CA MET A 242 5.60 -13.84 -4.60
C MET A 242 5.98 -13.01 -3.36
N CYS A 243 5.41 -11.83 -3.16
CA CYS A 243 5.58 -11.06 -1.92
C CYS A 243 4.97 -11.78 -0.70
N ILE A 244 3.77 -12.37 -0.84
CA ILE A 244 3.12 -13.13 0.24
C ILE A 244 3.92 -14.40 0.58
N LEU A 245 4.40 -15.13 -0.43
CA LEU A 245 5.31 -16.27 -0.30
C LEU A 245 6.59 -15.88 0.44
N ALA A 246 7.30 -14.87 -0.05
CA ALA A 246 8.55 -14.40 0.53
C ALA A 246 8.39 -13.99 2.01
N VAL A 247 7.35 -13.20 2.33
CA VAL A 247 7.10 -12.77 3.71
C VAL A 247 6.63 -13.95 4.59
N ARG A 248 5.48 -14.56 4.29
CA ARG A 248 4.82 -15.50 5.20
C ARG A 248 5.44 -16.90 5.24
N ALA A 249 6.05 -17.38 4.16
CA ALA A 249 6.62 -18.73 4.11
C ALA A 249 8.14 -18.78 4.31
N VAL A 250 8.88 -17.74 3.91
CA VAL A 250 10.35 -17.75 4.01
C VAL A 250 10.85 -16.84 5.14
N ILE A 251 10.55 -15.54 5.09
CA ILE A 251 11.07 -14.56 6.05
C ILE A 251 10.58 -14.87 7.47
N VAL A 252 9.27 -15.08 7.67
CA VAL A 252 8.71 -15.44 8.99
C VAL A 252 9.38 -16.72 9.52
N GLN A 253 9.35 -17.81 8.75
CA GLN A 253 9.86 -19.11 9.21
C GLN A 253 11.35 -19.07 9.55
N MET A 254 12.18 -18.48 8.68
CA MET A 254 13.63 -18.44 8.86
C MET A 254 14.05 -17.43 9.96
N ALA A 255 13.49 -16.22 9.96
CA ALA A 255 13.99 -15.15 10.80
C ALA A 255 13.55 -15.26 12.26
N PHE A 256 12.31 -15.69 12.54
CA PHE A 256 11.88 -15.91 13.92
C PHE A 256 12.53 -17.16 14.54
N PHE A 257 12.81 -18.20 13.74
CA PHE A 257 13.64 -19.32 14.20
C PHE A 257 15.06 -18.88 14.55
N LEU A 258 15.69 -18.07 13.67
CA LEU A 258 17.03 -17.53 13.91
C LEU A 258 17.06 -16.57 15.11
N HIS A 259 16.03 -15.75 15.32
CA HIS A 259 15.88 -14.96 16.54
C HIS A 259 15.92 -15.86 17.79
N MET A 260 15.14 -16.94 17.84
CA MET A 260 15.18 -17.85 18.98
C MET A 260 16.55 -18.55 19.15
N GLN A 261 17.17 -19.05 18.06
CA GLN A 261 18.49 -19.67 18.14
C GLN A 261 19.56 -18.67 18.59
N THR A 262 19.78 -17.59 17.85
CA THR A 262 20.96 -16.72 18.02
C THR A 262 20.74 -15.62 19.07
N HIS A 263 19.52 -15.12 19.23
CA HIS A 263 19.24 -14.08 20.23
C HIS A 263 18.83 -14.66 21.58
N VAL A 264 17.88 -15.59 21.63
CA VAL A 264 17.37 -16.10 22.93
C VAL A 264 18.29 -17.17 23.50
N PHE A 265 18.59 -18.22 22.73
CA PHE A 265 19.41 -19.34 23.20
C PHE A 265 20.93 -19.15 23.03
N LYS A 266 21.37 -18.07 22.36
CA LYS A 266 22.77 -17.78 22.00
C LYS A 266 23.49 -18.96 21.29
N ARG A 267 22.73 -19.75 20.53
CA ARG A 267 23.19 -20.93 19.77
C ARG A 267 23.65 -20.52 18.35
N PRO A 268 24.55 -21.29 17.71
CA PRO A 268 24.91 -21.05 16.31
C PRO A 268 23.68 -21.20 15.38
N PRO A 269 23.63 -20.49 14.25
CA PRO A 269 22.49 -20.50 13.32
C PRO A 269 22.44 -21.80 12.49
N VAL A 270 22.02 -22.90 13.12
CA VAL A 270 21.88 -24.23 12.48
C VAL A 270 20.44 -24.45 12.05
N PHE A 271 20.22 -24.59 10.73
CA PHE A 271 18.90 -24.88 10.19
C PHE A 271 18.48 -26.34 10.50
N SER A 272 17.36 -26.50 11.21
CA SER A 272 16.87 -27.82 11.61
C SER A 272 16.03 -28.48 10.49
N ARG A 273 15.97 -29.81 10.46
CA ARG A 273 15.07 -30.53 9.52
C ARG A 273 13.59 -30.12 9.69
N PRO A 274 13.05 -29.94 10.92
CA PRO A 274 11.71 -29.39 11.13
C PRO A 274 11.51 -27.99 10.55
N LEU A 275 12.51 -27.10 10.63
CA LEU A 275 12.43 -25.77 10.01
C LEU A 275 12.30 -25.88 8.48
N ILE A 276 13.15 -26.67 7.83
CA ILE A 276 13.12 -26.85 6.37
C ILE A 276 11.76 -27.41 5.93
N PHE A 277 11.24 -28.41 6.65
CA PHE A 277 9.90 -28.96 6.42
C PHE A 277 8.81 -27.90 6.60
N ALA A 278 8.82 -27.13 7.69
CA ALA A 278 7.83 -26.09 7.96
C ALA A 278 7.88 -24.95 6.91
N THR A 279 9.07 -24.55 6.46
CA THR A 279 9.25 -23.58 5.37
C THR A 279 8.69 -24.09 4.05
N ALA A 280 8.94 -25.36 3.70
CA ALA A 280 8.39 -25.97 2.49
C ALA A 280 6.85 -26.11 2.54
N PHE A 281 6.31 -26.56 3.69
CA PHE A 281 4.88 -26.68 3.95
C PHE A 281 4.17 -25.31 3.85
N MET A 282 4.69 -24.29 4.53
CA MET A 282 4.16 -22.93 4.47
C MET A 282 4.30 -22.30 3.07
N SER A 283 5.32 -22.68 2.30
CA SER A 283 5.47 -22.26 0.90
C SER A 283 4.33 -22.80 0.05
N PHE A 284 3.99 -24.09 0.16
CA PHE A 284 2.84 -24.66 -0.53
C PHE A 284 1.52 -23.99 -0.11
N PHE A 285 1.26 -23.86 1.19
CA PHE A 285 0.01 -23.26 1.68
C PHE A 285 -0.12 -21.76 1.36
N SER A 286 0.98 -21.01 1.24
CA SER A 286 0.91 -19.60 0.87
C SER A 286 0.69 -19.36 -0.63
N VAL A 287 1.02 -20.32 -1.52
CA VAL A 287 0.49 -20.31 -2.91
C VAL A 287 -1.03 -20.41 -2.88
N VAL A 288 -1.58 -21.35 -2.10
CA VAL A 288 -3.03 -21.56 -1.98
C VAL A 288 -3.71 -20.29 -1.45
N ILE A 289 -3.21 -19.70 -0.36
CA ILE A 289 -3.74 -18.43 0.19
C ILE A 289 -3.65 -17.30 -0.84
N ALA A 290 -2.56 -17.21 -1.61
CA ALA A 290 -2.38 -16.18 -2.64
C ALA A 290 -3.30 -16.34 -3.86
N LEU A 291 -3.83 -17.54 -4.12
CA LEU A 291 -4.88 -17.76 -5.12
C LEU A 291 -6.28 -17.46 -4.56
N PHE A 292 -6.58 -17.90 -3.33
CA PHE A 292 -7.90 -17.69 -2.72
C PHE A 292 -8.19 -16.23 -2.37
N LYS A 293 -7.18 -15.40 -2.11
CA LYS A 293 -7.38 -13.95 -1.87
C LYS A 293 -7.95 -13.20 -3.08
N ASP A 294 -7.63 -13.65 -4.31
CA ASP A 294 -8.05 -12.99 -5.56
C ASP A 294 -9.51 -13.31 -5.93
N ILE A 295 -10.23 -14.13 -5.13
CA ILE A 295 -11.63 -14.52 -5.35
C ILE A 295 -12.64 -13.49 -4.81
N PRO A 296 -12.58 -13.03 -3.55
CA PRO A 296 -13.49 -11.98 -3.06
C PRO A 296 -13.22 -10.59 -3.64
N ASP A 297 -12.06 -10.37 -4.29
CA ASP A 297 -11.66 -9.05 -4.78
C ASP A 297 -11.94 -8.81 -6.28
N ILE A 298 -12.56 -9.77 -6.98
CA ILE A 298 -12.80 -9.78 -8.44
C ILE A 298 -13.48 -8.51 -8.97
N ASP A 299 -14.59 -8.07 -8.36
CA ASP A 299 -15.40 -7.00 -8.94
C ASP A 299 -14.69 -5.64 -8.82
N GLY A 300 -14.08 -5.33 -7.67
CA GLY A 300 -13.19 -4.18 -7.53
C GLY A 300 -11.99 -4.23 -8.48
N ASP A 301 -11.30 -5.38 -8.60
CA ASP A 301 -10.18 -5.52 -9.53
C ASP A 301 -10.59 -5.27 -10.99
N LYS A 302 -11.76 -5.78 -11.39
CA LYS A 302 -12.35 -5.60 -12.72
C LYS A 302 -12.71 -4.15 -12.99
N ILE A 303 -13.28 -3.43 -12.02
CA ILE A 303 -13.63 -2.00 -12.12
C ILE A 303 -12.36 -1.14 -12.22
N PHE A 304 -11.33 -1.41 -11.41
CA PHE A 304 -10.09 -0.62 -11.36
C PHE A 304 -8.99 -1.09 -12.34
N GLY A 305 -9.29 -2.07 -13.21
CA GLY A 305 -8.38 -2.52 -14.27
C GLY A 305 -7.11 -3.22 -13.75
N ILE A 306 -7.21 -3.90 -12.61
CA ILE A 306 -6.19 -4.78 -12.04
C ILE A 306 -6.33 -6.15 -12.71
N ARG A 307 -5.19 -6.73 -13.13
CA ARG A 307 -5.16 -8.03 -13.83
C ARG A 307 -4.86 -9.16 -12.84
N SER A 308 -5.78 -9.40 -11.91
CA SER A 308 -5.72 -10.58 -11.04
C SER A 308 -5.93 -11.88 -11.81
N PHE A 309 -5.55 -13.01 -11.22
CA PHE A 309 -5.55 -14.30 -11.91
C PHE A 309 -6.99 -14.73 -12.25
N THR A 310 -7.92 -14.50 -11.34
CA THR A 310 -9.36 -14.77 -11.48
C THR A 310 -10.03 -13.89 -12.53
N VAL A 311 -9.65 -12.61 -12.66
CA VAL A 311 -10.16 -11.74 -13.73
C VAL A 311 -9.76 -12.28 -15.11
N ARG A 312 -8.53 -12.82 -15.26
CA ARG A 312 -8.09 -13.45 -16.52
C ARG A 312 -8.90 -14.71 -16.86
N LEU A 313 -9.03 -15.66 -15.92
CA LEU A 313 -9.84 -16.87 -16.15
C LEU A 313 -11.33 -16.56 -16.36
N GLY A 314 -11.85 -15.52 -15.70
CA GLY A 314 -13.22 -15.04 -15.89
C GLY A 314 -13.45 -14.50 -17.30
N GLN A 315 -12.52 -13.69 -17.84
CA GLN A 315 -12.62 -13.18 -19.21
C GLN A 315 -12.55 -14.30 -20.26
N GLU A 316 -11.68 -15.31 -20.11
CA GLU A 316 -11.62 -16.44 -21.05
C GLU A 316 -12.92 -17.26 -21.05
N ARG A 317 -13.52 -17.53 -19.88
CA ARG A 317 -14.78 -18.29 -19.82
C ARG A 317 -15.99 -17.52 -20.34
N VAL A 318 -16.05 -16.19 -20.16
CA VAL A 318 -17.10 -15.36 -20.76
C VAL A 318 -16.96 -15.32 -22.29
N GLY A 319 -15.73 -15.16 -22.81
CA GLY A 319 -15.49 -15.19 -24.26
C GLY A 319 -15.87 -16.51 -24.94
N ILE A 320 -15.78 -17.64 -24.23
CA ILE A 320 -16.23 -18.96 -24.71
C ILE A 320 -17.77 -19.11 -24.65
N LEU A 321 -18.44 -18.43 -23.71
CA LEU A 321 -19.90 -18.47 -23.60
C LEU A 321 -20.61 -17.57 -24.61
N ASP A 322 -20.10 -16.35 -24.87
CA ASP A 322 -20.68 -15.45 -25.88
C ASP A 322 -20.55 -16.01 -27.31
N LEU A 323 -19.47 -16.76 -27.60
CA LEU A 323 -19.26 -17.45 -28.87
C LEU A 323 -20.21 -18.64 -29.11
N HIS A 324 -20.96 -19.10 -28.08
CA HIS A 324 -21.91 -20.20 -28.23
C HIS A 324 -23.38 -19.74 -28.27
N ASN A 325 -23.62 -18.42 -28.31
CA ASN A 325 -24.95 -17.80 -28.36
C ASN A 325 -25.10 -16.84 -29.58
N THR A 326 -24.22 -16.97 -30.58
CA THR A 326 -24.21 -16.18 -31.83
C THR A 326 -23.93 -17.06 -33.06
N ALA A 327 -24.48 -18.27 -33.06
CA ALA A 327 -24.50 -19.22 -34.19
C ALA A 327 -25.88 -19.89 -34.27
#